data_AF-A0A7K4ALR4-F1
#
_entry.id   AF-A0A7K4ALR4-F1
#
_cell.length_a   1.000
_cell.length_b   1.000
_cell.length_c   1.000
_cell.angle_alpha   90.00
_cell.angle_beta   90.00
_cell.angle_gamma   90.00
#
_symmetry.space_group_name_H-M   'P 1'
#
loop_
_entity.id
_entity.type
_entity.pdbx_description
1 polymer ?
#
loop_
_entity_poly.entity_id
_entity_poly.type
_entity_poly.pdbx_seq_one_letter_code
_entity_poly.pdbx_strand_id
1 'polypeptide(L)'
;MDGERISLRLEQEDLVILDDFIANHPEFPNRSHLTRLAIRAFIEQNEAPRQTETAERSSKKNVVQIEVPALAYLTIEDFIRAGVYNSMEDAVVECLREKFITEETRAKILHQQAESIRTTVEVLDR
;
A
#
# COMPACT_ATOMS: atom_id res chain seq x y z
N MET A 1 -7.59 -26.14 -5.00
CA MET A 1 -7.74 -24.68 -5.16
C MET A 1 -7.87 -24.44 -6.66
N ASP A 2 -9.09 -24.30 -7.15
CA ASP A 2 -9.34 -23.98 -8.55
C ASP A 2 -8.99 -22.51 -8.76
N GLY A 3 -7.83 -22.25 -9.35
CA GLY A 3 -7.46 -20.91 -9.77
C GLY A 3 -8.32 -20.47 -10.96
N GLU A 4 -8.68 -19.18 -10.99
CA GLU A 4 -9.37 -18.60 -12.13
C GLU A 4 -8.51 -18.73 -13.41
N ARG A 5 -9.13 -19.19 -14.51
CA ARG A 5 -8.44 -19.44 -15.77
C ARG A 5 -8.62 -18.28 -16.73
N ILE A 6 -7.51 -17.65 -17.10
CA ILE A 6 -7.45 -16.66 -18.19
C ILE A 6 -7.02 -17.38 -19.47
N SER A 7 -7.69 -17.08 -20.60
CA SER A 7 -7.29 -17.55 -21.93
C SER A 7 -7.09 -16.36 -22.85
N LEU A 8 -5.92 -16.26 -23.46
CA LEU A 8 -5.51 -15.15 -24.33
C LEU A 8 -5.27 -15.69 -25.74
N ARG A 9 -5.71 -14.95 -26.76
CA ARG A 9 -5.34 -15.20 -28.15
C ARG A 9 -4.15 -14.30 -28.48
N LEU A 10 -3.08 -14.92 -28.95
CA LEU A 10 -1.85 -14.26 -29.35
C LEU A 10 -1.59 -14.57 -30.81
N GLU A 11 -0.93 -13.65 -31.50
CA GLU A 11 -0.45 -13.91 -32.85
C GLU A 11 0.69 -14.95 -32.82
N GLN A 12 0.91 -15.62 -33.94
CA GLN A 12 1.91 -16.67 -34.02
C GLN A 12 3.32 -16.16 -33.73
N GLU A 13 3.63 -14.93 -34.15
CA GLU A 13 4.92 -14.29 -33.92
C GLU A 13 5.19 -14.06 -32.42
N ASP A 14 4.18 -13.61 -31.67
CA ASP A 14 4.28 -13.39 -30.22
C ASP A 14 4.52 -14.71 -29.45
N LEU A 15 3.91 -15.80 -29.92
CA LEU A 15 4.11 -17.12 -29.33
C LEU A 15 5.54 -17.63 -29.51
N VAL A 16 6.14 -17.40 -30.69
CA VAL A 16 7.54 -17.76 -30.96
C VAL A 16 8.48 -16.98 -30.05
N ILE A 17 8.27 -15.66 -29.91
CA ILE A 17 9.07 -14.82 -29.02
C ILE A 17 9.00 -15.33 -27.57
N LEU A 18 7.80 -15.69 -27.10
CA LEU A 18 7.60 -16.24 -25.76
C LEU A 18 8.34 -17.58 -25.57
N ASP A 19 8.27 -18.47 -26.55
CA ASP A 19 8.93 -19.78 -26.49
C ASP A 19 10.45 -19.67 -26.51
N ASP A 20 10.98 -18.82 -27.40
CA ASP A 20 12.42 -18.57 -27.49
C ASP A 20 12.96 -17.97 -26.19
N PHE A 21 12.20 -17.05 -25.57
CA PHE A 21 12.57 -16.51 -24.26
C PHE A 21 12.61 -17.60 -23.18
N ILE A 22 11.57 -18.43 -23.09
CA ILE A 22 11.52 -19.52 -22.08
C ILE A 22 12.66 -20.53 -22.29
N ALA A 23 12.97 -20.86 -23.54
CA ALA A 23 14.07 -21.80 -23.85
C ALA A 23 15.43 -21.30 -23.35
N ASN A 24 15.63 -19.98 -23.33
CA ASN A 24 16.87 -19.35 -22.88
C ASN A 24 16.88 -19.02 -21.38
N HIS A 25 15.74 -19.14 -20.68
CA HIS A 25 15.55 -18.73 -19.30
C HIS A 25 14.89 -19.84 -18.45
N PRO A 26 15.67 -20.84 -17.98
CA PRO A 26 15.14 -22.01 -17.27
C PRO A 26 14.47 -21.69 -15.93
N GLU A 27 14.65 -20.48 -15.40
CA GLU A 27 13.93 -19.95 -14.24
C GLU A 27 12.42 -19.81 -14.48
N PHE A 28 11.96 -19.78 -15.73
CA PHE A 28 10.55 -19.74 -16.10
C PHE A 28 10.09 -21.11 -16.62
N PRO A 29 9.45 -21.95 -15.79
CA PRO A 29 9.14 -23.34 -16.15
C PRO A 29 8.08 -23.49 -17.26
N ASN A 30 7.27 -22.47 -17.54
CA ASN A 30 6.27 -22.48 -18.62
C ASN A 30 5.74 -21.07 -18.94
N ARG A 31 5.06 -20.95 -20.09
CA ARG A 31 4.39 -19.72 -20.56
C ARG A 31 3.48 -19.12 -19.49
N SER A 32 2.66 -19.92 -18.82
CA SER A 32 1.73 -19.44 -17.80
C SER A 32 2.43 -18.86 -16.56
N HIS A 33 3.62 -19.37 -16.20
CA HIS A 33 4.43 -18.83 -15.12
C HIS A 33 5.01 -17.47 -15.53
N LEU A 34 5.61 -17.40 -16.72
CA LEU A 34 6.15 -16.16 -17.28
C LEU A 34 5.07 -15.08 -17.44
N THR A 35 3.94 -15.40 -18.07
CA THR A 35 2.84 -14.44 -18.28
C THR A 35 2.31 -13.89 -16.95
N ARG A 36 2.20 -14.71 -15.91
CA ARG A 36 1.75 -14.26 -14.59
C ARG A 36 2.71 -13.24 -13.96
N LEU A 37 4.01 -13.50 -14.05
CA LEU A 37 5.03 -12.60 -13.52
C LEU A 37 5.11 -11.31 -14.34
N ALA A 38 5.00 -11.40 -15.67
CA ALA A 38 4.99 -10.25 -16.55
C ALA A 38 3.79 -9.34 -16.30
N ILE A 39 2.58 -9.91 -16.17
CA ILE A 39 1.37 -9.16 -15.83
C ILE A 39 1.55 -8.45 -14.47
N ARG A 40 2.04 -9.17 -13.46
CA ARG A 40 2.30 -8.59 -12.13
C ARG A 40 3.30 -7.44 -12.20
N ALA A 41 4.47 -7.68 -12.78
CA ALA A 41 5.52 -6.67 -12.90
C ALA A 41 5.06 -5.46 -13.72
N PHE A 42 4.27 -5.68 -14.78
CA PHE A 42 3.70 -4.60 -15.58
C PHE A 42 2.72 -3.75 -14.76
N ILE A 43 1.82 -4.38 -13.99
CA ILE A 43 0.89 -3.67 -13.10
C ILE A 43 1.68 -2.90 -12.04
N GLU A 44 2.64 -3.53 -11.36
CA GLU A 44 3.48 -2.89 -10.35
C GLU A 44 4.27 -1.68 -10.90
N GLN A 45 4.74 -1.77 -12.15
CA GLN A 45 5.48 -0.69 -12.81
C GLN A 45 4.59 0.46 -13.29
N ASN A 46 3.33 0.19 -13.67
CA ASN A 46 2.44 1.17 -14.28
C ASN A 46 1.36 1.71 -13.33
N GLU A 47 1.09 1.04 -12.22
CA GLU A 47 0.25 1.56 -11.15
C GLU A 47 1.08 2.32 -10.11
N ALA A 48 1.11 3.65 -10.24
CA ALA A 48 1.24 4.52 -9.06
C ALA A 48 0.00 4.31 -8.17
N PRO A 49 0.16 4.33 -6.83
CA PRO A 49 -0.45 3.39 -5.89
C PRO A 49 -1.97 3.41 -5.93
N ARG A 50 -2.57 2.57 -6.77
CA ARG A 50 -3.97 2.19 -6.65
C ARG A 50 -4.02 0.83 -6.01
N GLN A 51 -4.18 0.88 -4.69
CA GLN A 51 -5.02 -0.01 -3.89
C GLN A 51 -5.46 -1.29 -4.63
N THR A 52 -4.54 -2.24 -4.79
CA THR A 52 -4.89 -3.64 -4.88
C THR A 52 -4.38 -4.29 -3.61
N GLU A 53 -5.38 -4.57 -2.78
CA GLU A 53 -5.29 -5.22 -1.49
C GLU A 53 -4.77 -6.64 -1.66
N THR A 54 -3.46 -6.83 -1.82
CA THR A 54 -2.73 -7.97 -1.25
C THR A 54 -1.27 -7.92 -1.68
N ALA A 55 -0.39 -7.94 -0.66
CA ALA A 55 1.05 -8.15 -0.76
C ALA A 55 1.84 -7.05 -1.48
N GLU A 56 2.28 -6.03 -0.74
CA GLU A 56 3.70 -5.86 -0.40
C GLU A 56 3.91 -4.58 0.44
N ARG A 57 4.84 -4.66 1.39
CA ARG A 57 5.16 -3.60 2.34
C ARG A 57 5.78 -2.40 1.63
N SER A 58 4.96 -1.37 1.43
CA SER A 58 5.25 0.06 1.69
C SER A 58 6.68 0.58 1.53
N SER A 59 6.87 1.56 0.64
CA SER A 59 7.84 2.65 0.83
C SER A 59 7.19 3.94 1.37
N LYS A 60 5.99 3.87 1.95
CA LYS A 60 5.45 4.96 2.78
C LYS A 60 6.13 4.90 4.16
N LYS A 61 6.97 5.89 4.45
CA LYS A 61 7.81 6.01 5.67
C LYS A 61 7.03 5.91 7.00
N ASN A 62 5.71 6.04 6.97
CA ASN A 62 4.82 6.09 8.14
C ASN A 62 3.77 4.97 8.18
N VAL A 63 3.90 3.90 7.38
CA VAL A 63 2.99 2.75 7.45
C VAL A 63 3.51 1.74 8.47
N VAL A 64 2.66 1.39 9.44
CA VAL A 64 2.97 0.40 10.48
C VAL A 64 1.95 -0.73 10.38
N GLN A 65 2.42 -1.98 10.33
CA GLN A 65 1.57 -3.16 10.50
C GLN A 65 1.53 -3.53 11.97
N ILE A 66 0.32 -3.70 12.52
CA ILE A 66 0.10 -4.09 13.92
C ILE A 66 -0.79 -5.32 13.96
N GLU A 67 -0.52 -6.22 14.90
CA GLU A 67 -1.44 -7.28 15.29
C GLU A 67 -2.24 -6.81 16.51
N VAL A 68 -3.55 -6.95 16.43
CA VAL A 68 -4.46 -6.56 17.52
C VAL A 68 -5.10 -7.80 18.15
N PRO A 69 -5.34 -7.81 19.47
CA PRO A 69 -6.07 -8.90 20.11
C PRO A 69 -7.46 -9.11 19.50
N ALA A 70 -7.90 -10.35 19.41
CA ALA A 70 -9.18 -10.70 18.78
C ALA A 70 -10.38 -9.94 19.35
N LEU A 71 -10.42 -9.73 20.68
CA LEU A 71 -11.49 -8.97 21.31
C LEU A 71 -11.54 -7.51 20.82
N ALA A 72 -10.38 -6.87 20.68
CA ALA A 72 -10.29 -5.49 20.18
C ALA A 72 -10.73 -5.42 18.71
N TYR A 73 -10.30 -6.37 17.89
CA TYR A 73 -10.72 -6.48 16.49
C TYR A 73 -12.25 -6.58 16.35
N LEU A 74 -12.88 -7.50 17.08
CA LEU A 74 -14.33 -7.70 17.05
C LEU A 74 -15.09 -6.46 17.52
N THR A 75 -14.58 -5.79 18.57
CA THR A 75 -15.19 -4.56 19.09
C THR A 75 -15.16 -3.44 18.05
N ILE A 76 -14.05 -3.29 17.32
CA ILE A 76 -13.94 -2.28 16.25
C ILE A 76 -14.88 -2.61 15.08
N GLU A 77 -14.98 -3.89 14.70
CA GLU A 77 -15.97 -4.32 13.69
C GLU A 77 -17.40 -3.96 14.09
N ASP A 78 -17.79 -4.19 15.36
CA ASP A 78 -19.13 -3.86 15.84
C ASP A 78 -19.39 -2.36 15.77
N PHE A 79 -18.41 -1.52 16.10
CA PHE A 79 -18.53 -0.06 15.98
C PHE A 79 -18.66 0.42 14.52
N ILE A 80 -17.96 -0.22 13.59
CA ILE A 80 -18.11 0.07 12.15
C ILE A 80 -19.52 -0.30 11.69
N ARG A 81 -20.02 -1.48 12.09
CA ARG A 81 -21.39 -1.93 11.76
C ARG A 81 -22.45 -1.00 12.34
N ALA A 82 -22.20 -0.43 13.52
CA ALA A 82 -23.06 0.57 14.15
C ALA A 82 -22.95 1.97 13.51
N GLY A 83 -22.04 2.17 12.53
CA GLY A 83 -21.84 3.44 11.85
C GLY A 83 -21.06 4.48 12.65
N VAL A 84 -20.36 4.06 13.72
CA VAL A 84 -19.53 4.96 14.53
C VAL A 84 -18.23 5.33 13.82
N TYR A 85 -17.64 4.38 13.09
CA TYR A 85 -16.44 4.57 12.28
C TYR A 85 -16.68 4.17 10.83
N ASN A 86 -15.97 4.81 9.92
CA ASN A 86 -16.10 4.51 8.49
C ASN A 86 -15.28 3.28 8.08
N SER A 87 -14.21 2.97 8.81
CA SER A 87 -13.31 1.85 8.52
C SER A 87 -12.48 1.44 9.75
N MET A 88 -11.79 0.30 9.65
CA MET A 88 -10.84 -0.18 10.67
C MET A 88 -9.67 0.80 10.85
N GLU A 89 -9.18 1.37 9.75
CA GLU A 89 -8.10 2.36 9.78
C GLU A 89 -8.54 3.63 10.50
N ASP A 90 -9.75 4.12 10.21
CA ASP A 90 -10.34 5.31 10.85
C ASP A 90 -10.39 5.15 12.39
N ALA A 91 -10.89 4.00 12.85
CA ALA A 91 -10.96 3.67 14.27
C ALA A 91 -9.57 3.59 14.94
N VAL A 92 -8.60 2.90 14.31
CA VAL A 92 -7.24 2.76 14.85
C VAL A 92 -6.52 4.11 14.90
N VAL A 93 -6.65 4.92 13.86
CA VAL A 93 -6.04 6.26 13.80
C VAL A 93 -6.64 7.14 14.89
N GLU A 94 -7.96 7.10 15.11
CA GLU A 94 -8.59 7.90 16.15
C GLU A 94 -8.12 7.51 17.56
N CYS A 95 -8.00 6.21 17.84
CA CYS A 95 -7.38 5.74 19.09
C CYS A 95 -5.93 6.24 19.26
N LEU A 96 -5.13 6.25 18.18
CA LEU A 96 -3.78 6.78 18.22
C LEU A 96 -3.76 8.30 18.48
N ARG A 97 -4.69 9.05 17.87
CA ARG A 97 -4.81 10.49 18.11
C ARG A 97 -5.16 10.78 19.56
N GLU A 98 -6.16 10.09 20.10
CA GLU A 98 -6.60 10.27 21.49
C GLU A 98 -5.46 10.00 22.49
N LYS A 99 -4.63 8.98 22.23
CA LYS A 99 -3.56 8.58 23.15
C LYS A 99 -2.26 9.36 22.98
N PHE A 100 -1.87 9.71 21.75
CA PHE A 100 -0.54 10.27 21.47
C PHE A 100 -0.56 11.73 21.03
N ILE A 101 -1.68 12.24 20.51
CA ILE A 101 -1.82 13.64 20.11
C ILE A 101 -2.63 14.37 21.20
N THR A 102 -1.99 14.59 22.34
CA THR A 102 -2.53 15.44 23.40
C THR A 102 -2.49 16.92 22.98
N GLU A 103 -3.37 17.74 23.54
CA GLU A 103 -3.41 19.20 23.30
C GLU A 103 -2.03 19.87 23.54
N GLU A 104 -1.28 19.40 24.54
CA GLU A 104 0.09 19.89 24.81
C GLU A 104 1.07 19.56 23.68
N THR A 105 0.97 18.35 23.11
CA THR A 105 1.82 17.90 22.00
C THR A 105 1.47 18.68 20.73
N ARG A 106 0.18 18.93 20.53
CA ARG A 106 -0.33 19.76 19.43
C ARG A 106 0.18 21.20 19.52
N ALA A 107 0.12 21.81 20.71
CA ALA A 107 0.61 23.16 20.94
C ALA A 107 2.13 23.30 20.71
N LYS A 108 2.93 22.32 21.16
CA LYS A 108 4.38 22.30 20.94
C LYS A 108 4.75 22.18 19.46
N ILE A 109 4.06 21.32 18.71
CA ILE A 109 4.29 21.14 17.26
C ILE A 109 3.90 22.42 16.50
N LEU A 110 2.77 23.03 16.83
CA LEU A 110 2.33 24.31 16.24
C LEU A 110 3.34 25.44 16.50
N HIS A 111 3.87 25.53 17.72
CA HIS A 111 4.89 26.53 18.06
C HIS A 111 6.17 26.34 17.26
N GLN A 112 6.68 25.10 17.18
CA GLN A 112 7.88 24.77 16.40
C GLN A 112 7.71 25.03 14.89
N GLN A 113 6.52 24.78 14.34
CA GLN A 113 6.23 25.10 12.94
C GLN A 113 6.17 26.61 12.69
N ALA A 114 5.57 27.38 13.60
CA ALA A 114 5.53 28.83 13.51
C ALA A 114 6.92 29.47 13.59
N GLU A 115 7.81 28.93 14.43
CA GLU A 115 9.21 29.37 14.52
C GLU A 115 10.00 29.01 13.25
N SER A 116 9.84 27.79 12.72
CA SER A 116 10.54 27.35 11.51
C SER A 116 10.18 28.18 10.28
N ILE A 117 8.92 28.62 10.16
CA ILE A 117 8.47 29.51 9.08
C ILE A 117 9.12 30.89 9.22
N ARG A 118 9.19 31.45 10.43
CA ARG A 118 9.83 32.75 10.67
C ARG A 118 11.32 32.74 10.34
N THR A 119 12.05 31.71 10.75
CA THR A 119 13.49 31.59 10.46
C THR A 119 13.76 31.43 8.95
N THR A 120 12.86 30.79 8.20
CA THR A 120 13.02 30.61 6.74
C THR A 120 12.79 31.92 5.98
N VAL A 121 11.88 32.77 6.44
CA VAL A 121 11.60 34.08 5.82
C VAL A 121 12.77 35.05 6.02
N GLU A 122 13.44 35.04 7.17
CA GLU A 122 14.61 35.89 7.43
C GLU A 122 15.85 35.53 6.58
N VAL A 123 15.94 34.31 6.05
CA VAL A 123 17.08 33.85 5.25
C VAL A 123 16.95 34.21 3.77
N LEU A 124 15.73 34.45 3.27
CA LEU A 124 15.47 34.82 1.87
C LEU A 124 15.61 36.33 1.58
N ASP A 125 15.78 37.15 2.61
CA ASP A 125 15.81 38.63 2.51
C ASP A 125 17.25 39.19 2.56
N ARG A 126 18.26 38.41 2.13
CA ARG A 126 19.67 38.82 2.04
C ARG A 126 20.27 38.63 0.65
#